data_AF-X1FI65-F1
#
_entry.id   AF-X1FI65-F1
#
_cell.length_a   1.000
_cell.length_b   1.000
_cell.length_c   1.000
_cell.angle_alpha   90.00
_cell.angle_beta   90.00
_cell.angle_gamma   90.00
#
_symmetry.space_group_name_H-M   'P 1'
#
loop_
_entity.id
_entity.type
_entity.pdbx_description
1 polymer ?
#
loop_
_entity_poly.entity_id
_entity_poly.type
_entity_poly.pdbx_seq_one_letter_code
_entity_poly.pdbx_strand_id
1 'polypeptide(L)'
;LVVPFTGTISSLNVHGELVIKQPRDDSIQVTIIIKNIEGNVILDDRPWEAFKLVMLSSMYISDTIWDAHSAYVDSQIFEFPHEGWIIEPPVEGITFGLKGGSSTWKTNAPTIEITLEQPRSITGWVTASTDPNDDNIGLWAASDQVIRSWQYTAVAKP
;
A
#
# COMPACT_ATOMS: atom_id res chain seq x y z
N LEU A 1 -15.24 15.00 5.24
CA LEU A 1 -16.30 13.96 5.21
C LEU A 1 -15.82 12.78 6.05
N VAL A 2 -16.67 12.19 6.88
CA VAL A 2 -16.35 10.95 7.61
C VAL A 2 -17.24 9.83 7.07
N VAL A 3 -16.62 8.72 6.66
CA VAL A 3 -17.31 7.55 6.12
C VAL A 3 -17.00 6.35 7.01
N PRO A 4 -17.92 5.89 7.86
CA PRO A 4 -17.72 4.66 8.62
C PRO A 4 -17.81 3.45 7.69
N PHE A 5 -17.08 2.40 8.02
CA PHE A 5 -17.19 1.12 7.34
C PHE A 5 -17.03 -0.05 8.31
N THR A 6 -17.61 -1.16 7.91
CA THR A 6 -17.45 -2.45 8.57
C THR A 6 -17.31 -3.52 7.52
N GLY A 7 -16.55 -4.57 7.81
CA GLY A 7 -16.41 -5.69 6.90
C GLY A 7 -15.83 -6.90 7.60
N THR A 8 -15.79 -8.01 6.88
CA THR A 8 -15.15 -9.24 7.34
C THR A 8 -14.07 -9.61 6.34
N ILE A 9 -12.85 -9.84 6.84
CA ILE A 9 -11.74 -10.39 6.06
C ILE A 9 -11.30 -11.67 6.76
N SER A 10 -11.36 -12.79 6.05
CA SER A 10 -11.20 -14.13 6.64
C SER A 10 -12.19 -14.32 7.81
N SER A 11 -11.68 -14.49 9.03
CA SER A 11 -12.46 -14.64 10.26
C SER A 11 -12.37 -13.42 11.17
N LEU A 12 -11.87 -12.29 10.65
CA LEU A 12 -11.73 -11.03 11.39
C LEU A 12 -12.86 -10.08 11.02
N ASN A 13 -13.54 -9.55 12.03
CA ASN A 13 -14.50 -8.47 11.87
C ASN A 13 -13.76 -7.15 12.04
N VAL A 14 -13.83 -6.30 11.01
CA VAL A 14 -13.11 -5.04 10.93
C VAL A 14 -14.12 -3.90 11.01
N HIS A 15 -13.85 -2.95 11.89
CA HIS A 15 -14.59 -1.69 11.98
C HIS A 15 -13.62 -0.54 11.75
N GLY A 16 -14.07 0.51 11.08
CA GLY A 16 -13.22 1.65 10.83
C GLY A 16 -13.94 2.85 10.28
N GLU A 17 -13.18 3.89 10.00
CA GLU A 17 -13.66 5.11 9.39
C GLU A 17 -12.61 5.71 8.44
N LEU A 18 -13.11 6.33 7.38
CA LEU A 18 -12.34 7.15 6.46
C LEU A 18 -12.64 8.61 6.76
N VAL A 19 -11.62 9.40 7.08
CA VAL A 19 -11.71 10.85 7.27
C VAL A 19 -11.12 11.52 6.03
N ILE A 20 -11.98 11.84 5.07
CA ILE A 20 -11.61 12.50 3.82
C ILE A 20 -11.48 14.01 4.09
N LYS A 21 -10.27 14.54 3.87
CA LYS A 21 -9.96 15.96 4.01
C LYS A 21 -10.43 16.73 2.78
N GLN A 22 -10.61 18.04 2.92
CA GLN A 22 -10.85 18.91 1.76
C GLN A 22 -9.62 18.86 0.85
N PRO A 23 -9.78 18.66 -0.48
CA PRO A 23 -8.66 18.71 -1.41
C PRO A 23 -7.92 20.05 -1.31
N ARG A 24 -6.59 20.01 -1.39
CA ARG A 24 -5.69 21.18 -1.38
C ARG A 24 -4.50 20.88 -2.27
N ASP A 25 -4.00 21.90 -2.97
CA ASP A 25 -2.72 21.86 -3.68
C ASP A 25 -2.56 20.59 -4.55
N ASP A 26 -3.57 20.33 -5.39
CA ASP A 26 -3.66 19.17 -6.31
C ASP A 26 -3.55 17.79 -5.64
N SER A 27 -3.83 17.72 -4.32
CA SER A 27 -3.78 16.48 -3.55
C SER A 27 -5.13 16.09 -2.95
N ILE A 28 -5.34 14.77 -2.82
CA ILE A 28 -6.44 14.18 -2.07
C ILE A 28 -5.84 13.43 -0.88
N GLN A 29 -6.29 13.78 0.32
CA GLN A 29 -5.84 13.15 1.56
C GLN A 29 -7.00 12.47 2.26
N VAL A 30 -6.76 11.23 2.70
CA VAL A 30 -7.69 10.43 3.51
C VAL A 30 -6.93 9.88 4.70
N THR A 31 -7.48 10.03 5.90
CA THR A 31 -7.01 9.28 7.08
C THR A 31 -7.89 8.07 7.27
N ILE A 32 -7.28 6.89 7.38
CA ILE A 32 -7.94 5.61 7.58
C ILE A 32 -7.69 5.21 9.03
N ILE A 33 -8.77 4.94 9.77
CA ILE A 33 -8.70 4.55 11.17
C ILE A 33 -9.38 3.20 11.32
N ILE A 34 -8.61 2.18 11.69
CA ILE A 34 -9.09 0.83 11.97
C ILE A 34 -9.23 0.65 13.48
N LYS A 35 -10.45 0.31 13.91
CA LYS A 35 -10.85 0.23 15.31
C LYS A 35 -11.28 -1.19 15.64
N ASN A 36 -10.74 -1.73 16.74
CA ASN A 36 -11.22 -2.93 17.41
C ASN A 36 -11.50 -4.12 16.47
N ILE A 37 -10.46 -4.69 15.85
CA ILE A 37 -10.60 -5.92 15.07
C ILE A 37 -10.94 -7.09 15.99
N GLU A 38 -12.09 -7.71 15.77
CA GLU A 38 -12.57 -8.86 16.52
C GLU A 38 -12.38 -10.16 15.74
N GLY A 39 -12.41 -11.30 16.46
CA GLY A 39 -12.20 -12.62 15.88
C GLY A 39 -10.75 -13.08 15.91
N ASN A 40 -10.51 -14.29 15.40
CA ASN A 40 -9.21 -14.95 15.40
C ASN A 40 -8.94 -15.54 14.03
N VAL A 41 -7.72 -15.38 13.54
CA VAL A 41 -7.25 -15.94 12.27
C VAL A 41 -5.94 -16.66 12.53
N ILE A 42 -5.71 -17.75 11.80
CA ILE A 42 -4.40 -18.40 11.73
C ILE A 42 -3.61 -17.66 10.67
N LEU A 43 -2.50 -17.03 11.07
CA LEU A 43 -1.62 -16.34 10.16
C LEU A 43 -0.82 -17.33 9.32
N ASP A 44 -0.52 -16.93 8.09
CA ASP A 44 0.41 -17.62 7.21
C ASP A 44 1.83 -17.60 7.83
N ASP A 45 2.65 -18.60 7.51
CA ASP A 45 4.04 -18.72 7.97
C ASP A 45 5.04 -18.02 7.02
N ARG A 46 4.57 -17.50 5.88
CA ARG A 46 5.37 -16.71 4.96
C ARG A 46 5.89 -15.43 5.61
N PRO A 47 7.23 -15.23 5.68
CA PRO A 47 7.83 -14.03 6.23
C PRO A 47 7.24 -12.76 5.60
N TRP A 48 6.85 -11.81 6.46
CA TRP A 48 6.38 -10.47 6.07
C TRP A 48 5.07 -10.43 5.28
N GLU A 49 4.45 -11.58 5.01
CA GLU A 49 3.15 -11.67 4.34
C GLU A 49 1.99 -12.04 5.28
N ALA A 50 2.32 -12.50 6.49
CA ALA A 50 1.37 -12.98 7.49
C ALA A 50 0.21 -12.00 7.74
N PHE A 51 0.50 -10.71 8.00
CA PHE A 51 -0.50 -9.67 8.19
C PHE A 51 -0.07 -8.35 7.53
N LYS A 52 -0.93 -7.79 6.67
CA LYS A 52 -0.67 -6.55 5.91
C LYS A 52 -1.57 -5.44 6.47
N LEU A 53 -0.98 -4.45 7.16
CA LEU A 53 -1.74 -3.34 7.77
C LEU A 53 -2.37 -2.42 6.71
N VAL A 54 -1.67 -2.28 5.59
CA VAL A 54 -2.06 -1.48 4.43
C VAL A 54 -1.26 -2.02 3.25
N MET A 55 -1.91 -2.15 2.10
CA MET A 55 -1.32 -2.61 0.85
C MET A 55 -1.69 -1.64 -0.27
N LEU A 56 -0.69 -1.21 -1.02
CA LEU A 56 -0.83 -0.56 -2.30
C LEU A 56 -0.70 -1.61 -3.40
N SER A 57 -1.55 -1.46 -4.42
CA SER A 57 -1.63 -2.31 -5.60
C SER A 57 -1.49 -1.42 -6.82
N SER A 58 -0.69 -1.83 -7.81
CA SER A 58 -0.52 -1.08 -9.06
C SER A 58 0.07 -1.98 -10.15
N MET A 59 0.40 -1.38 -11.29
CA MET A 59 0.89 -2.08 -12.48
C MET A 59 2.25 -1.51 -12.93
N TYR A 60 3.18 -2.40 -13.27
CA TYR A 60 4.43 -2.13 -13.97
C TYR A 60 4.79 -3.32 -14.88
N ILE A 61 4.75 -3.11 -16.19
CA ILE A 61 5.12 -4.12 -17.21
C ILE A 61 6.49 -3.81 -17.82
N SER A 62 6.77 -2.53 -18.05
CA SER A 62 8.06 -2.03 -18.57
C SER A 62 8.20 -0.54 -18.31
N ASP A 63 9.36 0.05 -18.57
CA ASP A 63 9.64 1.50 -18.42
C ASP A 63 8.66 2.41 -19.19
N THR A 64 7.93 1.87 -20.18
CA THR A 64 6.95 2.62 -20.98
C THR A 64 5.50 2.23 -20.69
N ILE A 65 5.23 1.11 -20.02
CA ILE A 65 3.88 0.60 -19.75
C ILE A 65 3.77 0.35 -18.24
N TRP A 66 3.22 1.34 -17.53
CA TRP A 66 3.09 1.32 -16.08
C TRP A 66 2.04 2.31 -15.57
N ASP A 67 1.51 2.00 -14.39
CA ASP A 67 0.72 2.88 -13.52
C ASP A 67 1.58 3.50 -12.41
N ALA A 68 2.55 2.73 -11.88
CA ALA A 68 3.60 3.22 -10.99
C ALA A 68 4.97 2.88 -11.56
N HIS A 69 5.95 3.78 -11.43
CA HIS A 69 7.30 3.58 -11.96
C HIS A 69 8.28 3.00 -10.91
N SER A 70 8.08 3.32 -9.63
CA SER A 70 8.95 2.83 -8.55
C SER A 70 8.23 2.83 -7.22
N ALA A 71 8.77 2.09 -6.25
CA ALA A 71 8.40 2.20 -4.84
C ALA A 71 9.37 3.13 -4.10
N TYR A 72 8.96 3.60 -2.93
CA TYR A 72 9.86 4.25 -1.99
C TYR A 72 9.45 3.99 -0.54
N VAL A 73 10.44 4.07 0.35
CA VAL A 73 10.26 4.08 1.80
C VAL A 73 11.12 5.21 2.38
N ASP A 74 10.48 6.14 3.06
CA ASP A 74 11.04 7.42 3.49
C ASP A 74 11.81 8.10 2.33
N SER A 75 13.14 8.18 2.41
CA SER A 75 13.98 8.76 1.36
C SER A 75 14.56 7.75 0.36
N GLN A 76 14.35 6.45 0.56
CA GLN A 76 14.92 5.38 -0.26
C GLN A 76 13.97 5.02 -1.41
N ILE A 77 14.52 4.85 -2.61
CA ILE A 77 13.76 4.48 -3.82
C ILE A 77 14.11 3.04 -4.18
N PHE A 78 13.11 2.27 -4.59
CA PHE A 78 13.23 0.89 -5.00
C PHE A 78 12.63 0.72 -6.39
N GLU A 79 13.47 0.33 -7.35
CA GLU A 79 13.02 -0.02 -8.71
C GLU A 79 12.28 -1.36 -8.70
N PHE A 80 11.35 -1.54 -9.63
CA PHE A 80 10.63 -2.80 -9.74
C PHE A 80 11.46 -3.84 -10.48
N PRO A 81 11.69 -5.03 -9.90
CA PRO A 81 12.21 -6.15 -10.65
C PRO A 81 11.17 -6.64 -11.67
N HIS A 82 11.61 -7.46 -12.62
CA HIS A 82 10.69 -8.16 -13.54
C HIS A 82 9.70 -9.06 -12.78
N GLU A 83 10.17 -9.71 -11.72
CA GLU A 83 9.39 -10.51 -10.79
C GLU A 83 10.12 -10.64 -9.45
N GLY A 84 9.39 -10.96 -8.38
CA GLY A 84 9.96 -11.21 -7.07
C GLY A 84 9.89 -10.02 -6.12
N TRP A 85 10.76 -10.03 -5.11
CA TRP A 85 10.76 -9.01 -4.07
C TRP A 85 11.22 -7.65 -4.58
N ILE A 86 10.44 -6.62 -4.26
CA ILE A 86 10.82 -5.21 -4.45
C ILE A 86 11.81 -4.79 -3.36
N ILE A 87 11.61 -5.28 -2.13
CA ILE A 87 12.40 -4.93 -0.95
C ILE A 87 12.63 -6.19 -0.11
N GLU A 88 13.82 -6.77 -0.24
CA GLU A 88 14.28 -7.90 0.58
C GLU A 88 15.75 -7.69 1.00
N PRO A 89 16.06 -7.68 2.31
CA PRO A 89 15.13 -7.77 3.44
C PRO A 89 14.21 -6.53 3.56
N PRO A 90 13.05 -6.63 4.23
CA PRO A 90 12.19 -5.47 4.48
C PRO A 90 12.93 -4.35 5.19
N VAL A 91 12.51 -3.12 4.90
CA VAL A 91 13.08 -1.92 5.53
C VAL A 91 12.06 -1.29 6.47
N GLU A 92 12.50 -0.80 7.62
CA GLU A 92 11.61 -0.03 8.50
C GLU A 92 11.44 1.39 7.99
N GLY A 93 10.22 1.90 7.98
CA GLY A 93 9.92 3.28 7.63
C GLY A 93 8.56 3.75 8.11
N ILE A 94 8.36 5.07 8.08
CA ILE A 94 7.10 5.72 8.48
C ILE A 94 6.27 6.05 7.24
N THR A 95 6.93 6.49 6.18
CA THR A 95 6.31 6.85 4.92
C THR A 95 6.72 5.86 3.84
N PHE A 96 5.77 5.41 3.02
CA PHE A 96 6.09 4.59 1.85
C PHE A 96 5.05 4.81 0.75
N GLY A 97 5.39 4.48 -0.48
CA GLY A 97 4.46 4.73 -1.58
C GLY A 97 4.89 4.17 -2.92
N LEU A 98 4.00 4.34 -3.88
CA LEU A 98 4.21 4.05 -5.30
C LEU A 98 4.25 5.37 -6.06
N LYS A 99 5.35 5.62 -6.76
CA LYS A 99 5.53 6.85 -7.56
C LYS A 99 4.83 6.70 -8.90
N GLY A 100 3.92 7.63 -9.18
CA GLY A 100 3.24 7.74 -10.45
C GLY A 100 4.03 8.57 -11.47
N GLY A 101 3.30 9.14 -12.42
CA GLY A 101 3.82 9.97 -13.50
C GLY A 101 3.14 9.66 -14.82
N SER A 102 3.84 9.84 -15.94
CA SER A 102 3.30 9.56 -17.28
C SER A 102 4.10 8.49 -18.00
N SER A 103 3.38 7.51 -18.54
CA SER A 103 3.87 6.43 -19.39
C SER A 103 3.11 6.45 -20.73
N THR A 104 3.47 5.54 -21.65
CA THR A 104 2.70 5.38 -22.90
C THR A 104 1.31 4.80 -22.67
N TRP A 105 1.11 4.12 -21.54
CA TRP A 105 -0.17 3.53 -21.13
C TRP A 105 -1.07 4.53 -20.42
N LYS A 106 -0.52 5.30 -19.49
CA LYS A 106 -1.29 6.18 -18.60
C LYS A 106 -0.60 7.53 -18.45
N THR A 107 -1.37 8.59 -18.66
CA THR A 107 -0.91 9.97 -18.44
C THR A 107 -1.33 10.43 -17.06
N ASN A 108 -0.41 11.09 -16.33
CA ASN A 108 -0.64 11.66 -15.00
C ASN A 108 -1.19 10.64 -13.97
N ALA A 109 -0.62 9.43 -13.94
CA ALA A 109 -0.87 8.51 -12.84
C ALA A 109 -0.41 9.15 -11.52
N PRO A 110 -1.23 9.17 -10.46
CA PRO A 110 -0.87 9.84 -9.22
C PRO A 110 0.20 9.05 -8.46
N THR A 111 1.06 9.77 -7.76
CA THR A 111 1.85 9.19 -6.67
C THR A 111 0.93 8.95 -5.48
N ILE A 112 0.91 7.70 -4.97
CA ILE A 112 0.21 7.35 -3.75
C ILE A 112 1.22 7.18 -2.63
N GLU A 113 1.05 7.96 -1.56
CA GLU A 113 1.88 7.96 -0.36
C GLU A 113 1.06 7.53 0.85
N ILE A 114 1.62 6.63 1.64
CA ILE A 114 1.11 6.24 2.94
C ILE A 114 2.02 6.78 4.03
N THR A 115 1.44 7.40 5.04
CA THR A 115 2.14 7.79 6.28
C THR A 115 1.52 7.06 7.47
N LEU A 116 2.35 6.29 8.17
CA LEU A 116 2.01 5.50 9.35
C LEU A 116 2.20 6.33 10.63
N GLU A 117 1.60 5.91 11.75
CA GLU A 117 1.84 6.56 13.05
C GLU A 117 3.20 6.23 13.68
N GLN A 118 3.73 5.06 13.33
CA GLN A 118 4.98 4.53 13.85
C GLN A 118 5.68 3.76 12.73
N PRO A 119 7.01 3.61 12.81
CA PRO A 119 7.76 2.79 11.87
C PRO A 119 7.18 1.37 11.79
N ARG A 120 7.15 0.82 10.57
CA ARG A 120 6.79 -0.57 10.28
C ARG A 120 7.75 -1.13 9.24
N SER A 121 7.92 -2.46 9.25
CA SER A 121 8.58 -3.19 8.17
C SER A 121 7.79 -3.06 6.87
N ILE A 122 8.39 -2.45 5.86
CA ILE A 122 7.81 -2.29 4.52
C ILE A 122 8.49 -3.26 3.56
N THR A 123 7.69 -3.99 2.79
CA THR A 123 8.16 -4.86 1.71
C THR A 123 7.16 -4.86 0.56
N GLY A 124 7.49 -5.54 -0.54
CA GLY A 124 6.64 -5.61 -1.71
C GLY A 124 7.07 -6.71 -2.67
N TRP A 125 6.18 -7.07 -3.57
CA TRP A 125 6.35 -8.16 -4.53
C TRP A 125 5.85 -7.74 -5.92
N VAL A 126 6.54 -8.22 -6.94
CA VAL A 126 6.14 -8.13 -8.34
C VAL A 126 5.80 -9.52 -8.85
N THR A 127 4.59 -9.69 -9.36
CA THR A 127 4.23 -10.86 -10.16
C THR A 127 4.53 -10.54 -11.62
N ALA A 128 5.22 -11.42 -12.35
CA ALA A 128 5.38 -11.21 -13.78
C ALA A 128 4.00 -11.17 -14.47
N SER A 129 3.72 -10.12 -15.23
CA SER A 129 2.57 -10.04 -16.12
C SER A 129 2.95 -9.32 -17.40
N THR A 130 2.14 -9.55 -18.44
CA THR A 130 2.17 -8.80 -19.70
C THR A 130 0.83 -8.14 -20.01
N ASP A 131 -0.17 -8.30 -19.14
CA ASP A 131 -1.47 -7.64 -19.26
C ASP A 131 -1.42 -6.31 -18.51
N PRO A 132 -1.55 -5.16 -19.19
CA PRO A 132 -1.54 -3.85 -18.53
C PRO A 132 -2.78 -3.59 -17.66
N ASN A 133 -3.77 -4.49 -17.63
CA ASN A 133 -4.88 -4.44 -16.69
C ASN A 133 -4.61 -5.23 -15.39
N ASP A 134 -3.50 -5.96 -15.31
CA ASP A 134 -3.11 -6.66 -14.10
C ASP A 134 -2.37 -5.72 -13.15
N ASP A 135 -2.89 -5.58 -11.94
CA ASP A 135 -2.13 -5.02 -10.83
C ASP A 135 -1.08 -6.03 -10.36
N ASN A 136 0.07 -6.00 -11.01
CA ASN A 136 1.14 -6.96 -10.78
C ASN A 136 2.14 -6.54 -9.68
N ILE A 137 1.98 -5.33 -9.13
CA ILE A 137 2.79 -4.76 -8.05
C ILE A 137 2.00 -4.74 -6.74
N GLY A 138 2.57 -5.30 -5.69
CA GLY A 138 2.11 -5.16 -4.31
C GLY A 138 3.17 -4.52 -3.42
N LEU A 139 2.82 -3.51 -2.64
CA LEU A 139 3.71 -2.89 -1.63
C LEU A 139 2.93 -2.72 -0.33
N TRP A 140 3.46 -3.17 0.81
CA TRP A 140 2.70 -3.19 2.06
C TRP A 140 3.54 -2.98 3.32
N ALA A 141 2.85 -2.54 4.38
CA ALA A 141 3.38 -2.55 5.75
C ALA A 141 3.08 -3.91 6.40
N ALA A 142 4.13 -4.67 6.68
CA ALA A 142 4.08 -6.03 7.18
C ALA A 142 4.02 -6.11 8.71
N SER A 143 3.41 -7.18 9.20
CA SER A 143 3.40 -7.60 10.60
C SER A 143 3.32 -9.12 10.67
N ASP A 144 3.99 -9.70 11.67
CA ASP A 144 3.93 -11.11 12.03
C ASP A 144 2.79 -11.41 13.02
N GLN A 145 2.08 -10.36 13.44
CA GLN A 145 0.97 -10.44 14.39
C GLN A 145 -0.27 -9.71 13.87
N VAL A 146 -1.44 -10.16 14.33
CA VAL A 146 -2.70 -9.45 14.09
C VAL A 146 -2.69 -8.16 14.92
N ILE A 147 -2.57 -7.03 14.23
CA ILE A 147 -2.73 -5.72 14.86
C ILE A 147 -4.22 -5.42 14.96
N ARG A 148 -4.68 -5.05 16.17
CA ARG A 148 -6.11 -4.94 16.47
C ARG A 148 -6.68 -3.55 16.24
N SER A 149 -5.83 -2.53 16.16
CA SER A 149 -6.19 -1.15 15.83
C SER A 149 -4.96 -0.43 15.34
N TRP A 150 -5.12 0.40 14.31
CA TRP A 150 -4.08 1.26 13.77
C TRP A 150 -4.74 2.35 12.92
N GLN A 151 -4.00 3.42 12.64
CA GLN A 151 -4.38 4.39 11.63
C GLN A 151 -3.21 4.72 10.70
N TYR A 152 -3.55 5.24 9.52
CA TYR A 152 -2.60 5.76 8.57
C TYR A 152 -3.26 6.85 7.72
N THR A 153 -2.43 7.67 7.08
CA THR A 153 -2.89 8.65 6.10
C THR A 153 -2.45 8.22 4.71
N ALA A 154 -3.38 8.22 3.76
CA ALA A 154 -3.11 8.08 2.34
C ALA A 154 -3.21 9.45 1.66
N VAL A 155 -2.24 9.78 0.82
CA VAL A 155 -2.22 10.99 -0.01
C VAL A 155 -2.03 10.58 -1.46
N ALA A 156 -2.93 11.02 -2.33
CA ALA A 156 -2.72 11.03 -3.77
C ALA A 156 -2.23 12.43 -4.17
N LYS A 157 -1.09 12.51 -4.84
CA LYS A 157 -0.46 13.76 -5.33
C LYS A 157 0.08 13.56 -6.75
N PRO A 158 0.30 14.65 -7.51
CA PRO A 158 0.91 14.58 -8.83
C PRO A 158 2.26 13.85 -8.83
#